data_AF-A0A7V3U2H2-F1
#
_entry.id   AF-A0A7V3U2H2-F1
#
_cell.length_a   1.000
_cell.length_b   1.000
_cell.length_c   1.000
_cell.angle_alpha   90.00
_cell.angle_beta   90.00
_cell.angle_gamma   90.00
#
_symmetry.space_group_name_H-M   'P 1'
#
loop_
_entity.id
_entity.type
_entity.pdbx_description
1 polymer ?
#
loop_
_entity_poly.entity_id
_entity_poly.type
_entity_poly.pdbx_seq_one_letter_code
_entity_poly.pdbx_strand_id
1 'polypeptide(L)' 'MNIWPAIWLSVQLASLTMLILLVIATPLAWWLTRTRNPVRPLIEALVALPLVLPPTVLGF' A
#
# COMPACT_ATOMS: atom_id res chain seq x y z
N MET A 1 -21.63 19.34 15.83
CA MET A 1 -21.05 18.11 15.24
C MET A 1 -19.59 18.05 15.66
N ASN A 2 -19.17 17.02 16.41
CA ASN A 2 -17.80 16.92 16.93
C ASN A 2 -16.92 16.16 15.92
N ILE A 3 -15.97 16.85 15.30
CA ILE A 3 -15.03 16.28 14.30
C ILE A 3 -13.84 15.52 14.93
N TRP A 4 -13.61 15.72 16.22
CA TRP A 4 -12.49 15.14 16.97
C TRP A 4 -12.35 13.61 16.83
N PRO A 5 -13.43 12.81 16.90
CA PRO A 5 -13.33 11.36 16.74
C PRO A 5 -12.86 10.96 15.34
N ALA A 6 -13.30 11.68 14.30
CA ALA A 6 -12.90 11.40 12.92
C ALA A 6 -11.41 11.69 12.68
N ILE A 7 -10.90 12.80 13.26
CA ILE A 7 -9.48 13.14 13.18
C ILE A 7 -8.64 12.05 13.85
N TRP A 8 -9.02 11.63 15.06
CA TRP A 8 -8.30 10.60 15.81
C TRP A 8 -8.29 9.24 15.07
N LEU A 9 -9.44 8.83 14.54
CA LEU A 9 -9.56 7.60 13.77
C LEU A 9 -8.67 7.62 12.52
N SER A 10 -8.64 8.72 11.78
CA SER A 10 -7.80 8.88 10.59
C SER A 10 -6.31 8.79 10.92
N VAL A 11 -5.86 9.44 12.02
CA VAL A 11 -4.46 9.33 12.46
C VAL A 11 -4.13 7.88 12.83
N GLN A 12 -4.98 7.22 13.62
CA GLN A 12 -4.77 5.83 14.00
C GLN A 12 -4.68 4.89 12.78
N LEU A 13 -5.62 5.04 11.85
CA LEU A 13 -5.67 4.24 10.63
C LEU A 13 -4.45 4.51 9.73
N ALA A 14 -4.11 5.77 9.51
CA ALA A 14 -2.97 6.15 8.68
C ALA A 14 -1.64 5.66 9.29
N SER A 15 -1.44 5.84 10.60
CA SER A 15 -0.23 5.37 11.28
C SER A 15 -0.09 3.86 11.23
N LEU A 16 -1.18 3.12 11.50
CA LEU A 16 -1.16 1.66 11.45
C LEU A 16 -0.89 1.16 10.02
N THR A 17 -1.58 1.71 9.04
CA THR A 17 -1.41 1.35 7.62
C THR A 17 0.00 1.64 7.14
N MET A 18 0.55 2.81 7.50
CA MET A 18 1.93 3.19 7.17
C MET A 18 2.95 2.22 7.76
N LEU A 19 2.82 1.84 9.03
CA LEU A 19 3.73 0.89 9.68
C LEU A 19 3.69 -0.49 9.01
N ILE A 20 2.50 -0.99 8.70
CA ILE A 20 2.33 -2.26 7.98
C ILE A 20 2.99 -2.18 6.60
N LEU A 21 2.73 -1.10 5.85
CA LEU A 21 3.33 -0.90 4.53
C LEU A 21 4.85 -0.77 4.61
N LEU A 22 5.43 -0.10 5.60
CA LEU A 22 6.88 -0.05 5.77
C LEU A 22 7.47 -1.43 5.99
N VAL A 23 6.87 -2.24 6.87
CA VAL A 23 7.37 -3.59 7.17
C VAL A 23 7.29 -4.51 5.96
N ILE A 24 6.26 -4.39 5.11
CA ILE A 24 6.04 -5.28 3.97
C ILE A 24 6.65 -4.73 2.67
N ALA A 25 6.39 -3.47 2.34
CA ALA A 25 6.80 -2.88 1.07
C ALA A 25 8.31 -2.63 1.00
N THR A 26 8.98 -2.28 2.11
CA THR A 26 10.43 -2.07 2.11
C THR A 26 11.24 -3.33 1.74
N PRO A 27 11.02 -4.51 2.36
CA PRO A 27 11.71 -5.73 1.94
C PRO A 27 11.26 -6.18 0.55
N LEU A 28 10.00 -5.99 0.17
CA LEU A 28 9.52 -6.29 -1.18
C LEU A 28 10.25 -5.47 -2.24
N ALA A 29 10.39 -4.16 -2.03
CA ALA A 29 11.10 -3.26 -2.94
C ALA A 29 12.59 -3.61 -3.05
N TRP A 30 13.22 -3.98 -1.92
CA TRP A 30 14.61 -4.46 -1.92
C TRP A 30 14.76 -5.75 -2.74
N TRP A 31 13.84 -6.70 -2.56
CA TRP A 31 13.86 -7.96 -3.31
C TRP A 31 13.61 -7.75 -4.81
N LEU A 32 12.65 -6.89 -5.19
CA LEU A 32 12.32 -6.59 -6.59
C LEU A 32 13.48 -5.92 -7.35
N THR A 33 14.28 -5.10 -6.67
CA THR A 33 15.44 -4.43 -7.30
C THR A 33 16.68 -5.32 -7.39
N ARG A 34 16.83 -6.30 -6.48
CA ARG A 34 18.03 -7.15 -6.41
C ARG A 34 17.95 -8.43 -7.26
N THR A 35 16.75 -8.91 -7.59
CA THR A 35 16.55 -10.28 -8.11
C THR A 35 16.21 -10.31 -9.60
N ARG A 36 16.77 -11.28 -10.35
CA ARG A 36 16.45 -11.54 -11.79
C ARG A 36 15.31 -12.56 -11.99
N ASN A 37 14.47 -12.78 -10.98
CA ASN A 37 13.44 -13.82 -11.01
C ASN A 37 12.38 -13.52 -12.11
N PRO A 38 11.99 -14.49 -12.97
CA PRO A 38 10.94 -14.30 -13.97
C PRO A 38 9.56 -13.91 -13.41
N VAL A 39 9.31 -14.12 -12.11
CA VAL A 39 8.05 -13.72 -11.44
C VAL A 39 8.02 -12.21 -11.11
N ARG A 40 9.16 -11.50 -11.18
CA ARG A 40 9.28 -10.07 -10.88
C ARG A 40 8.27 -9.19 -11.63
N PRO A 41 8.08 -9.30 -12.96
CA PRO A 41 7.15 -8.44 -13.70
C PRO A 41 5.70 -8.60 -13.25
N LEU A 42 5.30 -9.82 -12.84
CA LEU A 42 3.96 -10.08 -12.32
C LEU A 42 3.74 -9.35 -10.99
N ILE A 43 4.71 -9.43 -10.08
CA ILE A 43 4.61 -8.77 -8.77
C ILE A 43 4.64 -7.24 -8.93
N GLU A 44 5.48 -6.71 -9.83
CA GLU A 44 5.47 -5.27 -10.16
C GLU A 44 4.11 -4.81 -10.69
N ALA A 45 3.49 -5.59 -11.59
CA ALA A 45 2.15 -5.31 -12.08
C ALA A 45 1.11 -5.31 -10.96
N LEU A 46 1.14 -6.28 -10.04
CA LEU A 46 0.22 -6.34 -8.90
C LEU A 46 0.38 -5.16 -7.94
N VAL A 47 1.61 -4.72 -7.69
CA VAL A 47 1.89 -3.54 -6.84
C VAL A 47 1.44 -2.24 -7.52
N ALA A 48 1.59 -2.14 -8.84
CA ALA A 48 1.17 -0.97 -9.60
C ALA A 48 -0.35 -0.95 -9.91
N LEU A 49 -1.01 -2.11 -9.91
CA LEU A 49 -2.42 -2.27 -10.22
C LEU A 49 -3.35 -1.28 -9.50
N PRO A 50 -3.27 -1.08 -8.16
CA PRO A 50 -4.14 -0.12 -7.47
C PRO A 50 -3.90 1.35 -7.89
N LEU A 51 -2.76 1.69 -8.48
CA LEU A 51 -2.50 3.03 -9.01
C LEU A 51 -3.18 3.28 -10.37
N VAL A 52 -3.34 2.23 -11.19
CA VAL A 52 -4.00 2.33 -12.51
C VAL A 52 -5.50 2.04 -12.44
N LEU A 53 -5.97 1.35 -11.40
CA LEU A 53 -7.39 1.11 -11.21
C LEU A 53 -8.10 2.36 -10.65
N PRO A 54 -9.30 2.69 -11.14
CA PRO A 54 -10.10 3.76 -10.57
C PRO A 54 -10.52 3.40 -9.13
N PRO A 55 -10.58 4.38 -8.21
CA PRO A 55 -10.89 4.14 -6.79
C PRO A 55 -12.26 3.47 -6.59
N THR A 56 -13.20 3.70 -7.50
CA THR A 56 -14.53 3.08 -7.49
C THR A 56 -14.49 1.55 -7.67
N VAL A 57 -13.51 1.02 -8.41
CA VAL A 57 -13.33 -0.44 -8.56
C VAL A 57 -12.60 -1.04 -7.35
N LEU A 58 -11.81 -0.23 -6.64
CA LEU A 58 -11.15 -0.61 -5.39
C LEU A 58 -12.11 -0.58 -4.18
N GLY A 59 -13.27 0.07 -4.31
CA GLY A 59 -14.31 0.15 -3.29
C GLY A 59 -14.24 1.38 -2.39
N PHE A 60 -13.56 2.45 -2.84
CA PHE A 60 -13.60 3.77 -2.21
C PHE A 60 -14.76 4.63 -2.75
#